data_AF-A0A845D136-F1
#
_entry.id   AF-A0A845D136-F1
#
_cell.length_a   1.000
_cell.length_b   1.000
_cell.length_c   1.000
_cell.angle_alpha   90.00
_cell.angle_beta   90.00
_cell.angle_gamma   90.00
#
_symmetry.space_group_name_H-M   'P 1'
#
loop_
_entity.id
_entity.type
_entity.pdbx_description
1 polymer ?
#
loop_
_entity_poly.entity_id
_entity_poly.type
_entity_poly.pdbx_seq_one_letter_code
_entity_poly.pdbx_strand_id
1 'polypeptide(L)'
;MEERTNGDNGSFQFDLVSFSQAQSAAAHAVRYVANSEFNQAVLFFEDGSYLQFEHKGRESRWAKASAERTQAERACLGMSHFRLNALHLQLYFEDGSDVEFTI
;
A
#
# COMPACT_ATOMS: atom_id res chain seq x y z
N MET A 1 -13.08 -37.78 42.96
CA MET A 1 -13.05 -36.50 43.68
C MET A 1 -11.64 -36.41 44.23
N GLU A 2 -10.73 -35.55 43.79
CA GLU A 2 -10.79 -34.31 43.03
C GLU A 2 -9.45 -34.15 42.31
N GLU A 3 -9.44 -33.71 41.06
CA GLU A 3 -8.27 -33.04 40.48
C GLU A 3 -8.76 -31.75 39.82
N ARG A 4 -8.68 -30.66 40.59
CA ARG A 4 -8.61 -29.29 40.08
C ARG A 4 -7.20 -28.81 40.38
N THR A 5 -6.48 -28.32 39.37
CA THR A 5 -6.24 -26.88 39.17
C THR A 5 -5.24 -26.65 38.04
N ASN A 6 -5.68 -25.80 37.11
CA ASN A 6 -4.94 -24.71 36.47
C ASN A 6 -3.54 -24.96 35.93
N GLY A 7 -3.49 -25.11 34.61
CA GLY A 7 -2.45 -24.55 33.77
C GLY A 7 -3.06 -23.71 32.65
N ASP A 8 -3.71 -22.59 33.01
CA ASP A 8 -4.05 -21.53 32.05
C ASP A 8 -2.75 -20.84 31.64
N ASN A 9 -1.99 -21.49 30.76
CA ASN A 9 -1.05 -20.77 29.91
C ASN A 9 -1.90 -20.18 28.79
N GLY A 10 -2.50 -19.02 29.08
CA GLY A 10 -2.99 -18.10 28.08
C GLY A 10 -1.85 -17.81 27.12
N SER A 11 -1.76 -18.62 26.07
CA SER A 11 -1.01 -18.31 24.87
C SER A 11 -1.58 -17.00 24.37
N PHE A 12 -0.93 -15.89 24.72
CA PHE A 12 -1.12 -14.62 24.07
C PHE A 12 -0.68 -14.83 22.63
N GLN A 13 -1.61 -15.34 21.84
CA GLN A 13 -1.55 -15.32 20.40
C GLN A 13 -1.63 -13.83 20.06
N PHE A 14 -0.47 -13.17 20.06
CA PHE A 14 -0.29 -11.98 19.27
C PHE A 14 -0.48 -12.47 17.84
N ASP A 15 -1.72 -12.42 17.38
CA ASP A 15 -2.02 -12.16 15.98
C ASP A 15 -1.29 -10.85 15.67
N LEU A 16 0.02 -10.94 15.41
CA LEU A 16 0.73 -10.00 14.57
C LEU A 16 -0.03 -10.14 13.25
N VAL A 17 -1.12 -9.38 13.12
CA VAL A 17 -1.84 -9.23 11.88
C VAL A 17 -0.75 -8.91 10.88
N SER A 18 -0.41 -9.85 10.01
CA SER A 18 0.60 -9.64 8.98
C SER A 18 0.17 -8.39 8.23
N PHE A 19 0.81 -7.26 8.53
CA PHE A 19 0.36 -5.98 8.04
C PHE A 19 0.72 -5.95 6.56
N SER A 20 -0.29 -6.09 5.70
CA SER A 20 -0.06 -6.25 4.28
C SER A 20 0.52 -4.96 3.71
N GLN A 21 1.25 -5.07 2.60
CA GLN A 21 1.83 -3.90 1.94
C GLN A 21 0.75 -2.89 1.53
N ALA A 22 -0.42 -3.38 1.12
CA ALA A 22 -1.58 -2.56 0.85
C ALA A 22 -2.09 -1.81 2.09
N GLN A 23 -2.19 -2.47 3.25
CA GLN A 23 -2.58 -1.82 4.51
C GLN A 23 -1.56 -0.74 4.92
N SER A 24 -0.28 -1.00 4.73
CA SER A 24 0.79 -0.01 4.94
C SER A 24 0.66 1.19 4.02
N ALA A 25 0.50 0.97 2.73
CA ALA A 25 0.31 2.06 1.77
C ALA A 25 -0.95 2.88 2.07
N ALA A 26 -2.06 2.21 2.42
CA ALA A 26 -3.31 2.85 2.80
C ALA A 26 -3.19 3.69 4.08
N ALA A 27 -2.57 3.13 5.12
CA ALA A 27 -2.45 3.77 6.43
C ALA A 27 -1.58 5.03 6.39
N HIS A 28 -0.55 5.05 5.53
CA HIS A 28 0.40 6.14 5.43
C HIS A 28 0.08 7.14 4.31
N ALA A 29 -0.85 6.82 3.41
CA ALA A 29 -1.27 7.71 2.34
C ALA A 29 -2.15 8.84 2.89
N VAL A 30 -1.78 10.09 2.59
CA VAL A 30 -2.51 11.28 3.06
C VAL A 30 -3.26 11.99 1.94
N ARG A 31 -2.84 11.82 0.69
CA ARG A 31 -3.47 12.50 -0.44
C ARG A 31 -3.18 11.77 -1.74
N TYR A 32 -4.19 11.70 -2.59
CA TYR A 32 -4.09 11.23 -3.97
C TYR A 32 -4.49 12.37 -4.93
N VAL A 33 -3.71 12.55 -6.00
CA VAL A 33 -3.99 13.54 -7.06
C VAL A 33 -3.73 12.89 -8.41
N ALA A 34 -4.73 12.88 -9.29
CA ALA A 34 -4.58 12.49 -10.68
C ALA A 34 -4.70 13.71 -11.61
N ASN A 35 -4.06 13.64 -12.78
CA ASN A 35 -4.28 14.63 -13.83
C ASN A 35 -5.62 14.41 -14.55
N SER A 36 -6.12 15.42 -15.26
CA SER A 36 -7.42 15.38 -15.94
C SER A 36 -7.51 14.33 -17.06
N GLU A 37 -6.37 13.88 -17.58
CA GLU A 37 -6.29 12.83 -18.59
C GLU A 37 -6.18 11.42 -17.99
N PHE A 38 -6.07 11.32 -16.66
CA PHE A 38 -5.93 10.07 -15.91
C PHE A 38 -4.80 9.16 -16.42
N ASN A 39 -3.73 9.80 -16.90
CA ASN A 39 -2.52 9.14 -17.38
C ASN A 39 -1.33 9.40 -16.44
N GLN A 40 -1.49 10.30 -15.46
CA GLN A 40 -0.51 10.60 -14.44
C GLN A 40 -1.19 10.75 -13.09
N ALA A 41 -0.53 10.28 -12.03
CA ALA A 41 -1.00 10.47 -10.67
C ALA A 41 0.15 10.59 -9.68
N VAL A 42 -0.15 11.17 -8.52
CA VAL A 42 0.77 11.30 -7.38
C VAL A 42 0.04 10.88 -6.12
N LEU A 43 0.62 9.92 -5.40
CA LEU A 43 0.21 9.51 -4.06
C LEU A 43 1.19 10.10 -3.05
N PHE A 44 0.70 10.91 -2.13
CA PHE A 44 1.48 11.54 -1.07
C PHE A 44 1.35 10.75 0.23
N PHE A 45 2.47 10.61 0.94
CA PHE A 45 2.55 9.92 2.22
C PHE A 45 2.78 10.90 3.38
N GLU A 46 2.44 10.48 4.60
CA GLU A 46 2.56 11.30 5.82
C GLU A 46 4.01 11.76 6.11
N ASP A 47 5.00 10.97 5.68
CA ASP A 47 6.44 11.27 5.83
C ASP A 47 6.91 12.38 4.85
N GLY A 48 6.00 12.92 4.03
CA GLY A 48 6.28 13.95 3.04
C GLY A 48 6.85 13.41 1.71
N SER A 49 7.14 12.12 1.65
CA SER A 49 7.48 11.42 0.39
C SER A 49 6.24 11.23 -0.50
N TYR A 50 6.49 11.00 -1.79
CA TYR A 50 5.43 10.79 -2.77
C TYR A 50 5.80 9.75 -3.82
N LEU A 51 4.81 9.03 -4.31
CA LEU A 51 4.92 8.03 -5.37
C LEU A 51 4.22 8.57 -6.61
N GLN A 52 4.97 8.72 -7.70
CA GLN A 52 4.47 9.19 -8.98
C GLN A 52 4.16 8.00 -9.88
N PHE A 53 3.10 8.14 -10.66
CA PHE A 53 2.63 7.14 -11.62
C PHE A 53 2.46 7.81 -12.98
N GLU A 54 2.90 7.13 -14.02
CA GLU A 54 2.58 7.48 -15.40
C GLU A 54 2.17 6.23 -16.18
N HIS A 55 1.09 6.37 -16.92
CA HIS A 55 0.56 5.43 -17.89
C HIS A 55 0.29 6.24 -19.17
N LYS A 56 1.32 6.46 -20.00
CA LYS A 56 1.17 7.02 -21.35
C LYS A 56 1.31 5.91 -22.38
N GLY A 57 0.18 5.48 -22.94
CA GLY A 57 0.13 4.43 -23.95
C GLY A 57 0.53 3.04 -23.44
N ARG A 58 0.68 2.08 -24.35
CA ARG A 58 1.04 0.68 -23.99
C ARG A 58 2.49 0.52 -23.54
N GLU A 59 3.36 1.48 -23.87
CA GLU A 59 4.81 1.34 -23.75
C GLU A 59 5.43 2.18 -22.63
N SER A 60 4.70 3.13 -22.04
CA SER A 60 5.20 3.96 -20.93
C SER A 60 4.29 3.84 -19.71
N ARG A 61 4.47 2.74 -18.98
CA ARG A 61 3.87 2.53 -17.65
C ARG A 61 5.00 2.43 -16.63
N TRP A 62 5.13 3.43 -15.77
CA TRP A 62 6.12 3.44 -14.72
C TRP A 62 5.56 4.04 -13.44
N ALA A 63 6.17 3.66 -12.33
CA ALA A 63 5.98 4.30 -11.04
C ALA A 63 7.33 4.61 -10.41
N LYS A 64 7.44 5.73 -9.71
CA LYS A 64 8.71 6.18 -9.14
C LYS A 64 8.50 6.90 -7.80
N ALA A 65 9.18 6.41 -6.78
CA ALA A 65 9.25 7.06 -5.48
C ALA A 65 10.09 8.34 -5.54
N SER A 66 9.73 9.33 -4.72
CA SER A 66 10.44 10.61 -4.64
C SER A 66 11.81 10.49 -3.98
N ALA A 67 11.97 9.57 -3.03
CA ALA A 67 13.15 9.44 -2.19
C ALA A 67 13.30 8.02 -1.64
N GLU A 68 14.54 7.64 -1.34
CA GLU A 68 14.90 6.37 -0.69
C GLU A 68 14.67 6.40 0.82
N ARG A 69 14.54 5.22 1.42
CA ARG A 69 14.21 4.88 2.80
C ARG A 69 12.91 5.51 3.30
N THR A 70 11.96 5.74 2.39
CA THR A 70 10.65 6.37 2.67
C THR A 70 9.48 5.41 2.48
N GLN A 71 8.29 5.82 2.92
CA GLN A 71 7.05 5.07 2.66
C GLN A 71 6.75 4.94 1.16
N ALA A 72 7.03 5.99 0.38
CA ALA A 72 6.88 5.94 -1.07
C ALA A 72 7.79 4.88 -1.71
N GLU A 73 9.04 4.74 -1.27
CA GLU A 73 9.93 3.70 -1.77
C GLU A 73 9.43 2.31 -1.38
N ARG A 74 9.04 2.10 -0.11
CA ARG A 74 8.50 0.81 0.33
C ARG A 74 7.29 0.39 -0.51
N ALA A 75 6.36 1.31 -0.72
CA ALA A 75 5.21 1.06 -1.58
C ALA A 75 5.64 0.79 -3.04
N CYS A 76 6.64 1.51 -3.55
CA CYS A 76 7.14 1.33 -4.91
C CYS A 76 7.84 -0.01 -5.13
N LEU A 77 8.68 -0.44 -4.19
CA LEU A 77 9.42 -1.71 -4.26
C LEU A 77 8.50 -2.91 -4.10
N GLY A 78 7.52 -2.79 -3.20
CA GLY A 78 6.54 -3.85 -2.95
C GLY A 78 5.47 -3.99 -4.02
N MET A 79 5.37 -3.02 -4.92
CA MET A 79 4.32 -2.97 -5.92
C MET A 79 4.68 -3.82 -7.14
N SER A 80 3.81 -4.77 -7.44
CA SER A 80 3.88 -5.57 -8.67
C SER A 80 3.42 -4.75 -9.88
N HIS A 81 2.27 -4.09 -9.78
CA HIS A 81 1.70 -3.27 -10.84
C HIS A 81 0.62 -2.31 -10.32
N PHE A 82 0.25 -1.29 -11.10
CA PHE A 82 -0.78 -0.31 -10.70
C PHE A 82 -1.78 -0.01 -11.83
N ARG A 83 -3.06 0.08 -11.54
CA ARG A 83 -4.06 0.50 -12.52
C ARG A 83 -4.48 1.93 -12.24
N LEU A 84 -4.29 2.81 -13.22
CA LEU A 84 -4.81 4.17 -13.18
C LEU A 84 -5.97 4.27 -14.19
N ASN A 85 -7.15 4.67 -13.72
CA ASN A 85 -8.31 4.98 -14.54
C ASN A 85 -8.90 6.35 -14.14
N ALA A 86 -9.97 6.75 -14.84
CA ALA A 86 -10.73 7.96 -14.56
C ALA A 86 -11.32 8.09 -13.14
N LEU A 87 -11.41 6.97 -12.41
CA LEU A 87 -12.10 6.91 -11.11
C LEU A 87 -11.16 6.64 -9.94
N HIS A 88 -10.13 5.82 -10.15
CA HIS A 88 -9.28 5.34 -9.07
C HIS A 88 -7.86 5.05 -9.53
N LEU A 89 -6.95 5.06 -8.57
CA LEU A 89 -5.64 4.45 -8.61
C LEU A 89 -5.69 3.18 -7.77
N GLN A 90 -5.46 2.02 -8.38
CA GLN A 90 -5.35 0.74 -7.69
C GLN A 90 -3.90 0.26 -7.72
N LEU A 91 -3.35 -0.09 -6.57
CA LEU A 91 -1.99 -0.65 -6.43
C LEU A 91 -2.09 -2.12 -6.06
N TYR A 92 -1.33 -2.96 -6.77
CA TYR A 92 -1.22 -4.39 -6.50
C TYR A 92 0.19 -4.71 -6.02
N PHE A 93 0.30 -5.41 -4.90
CA PHE A 93 1.58 -5.72 -4.26
C PHE A 93 2.01 -7.16 -4.49
N GLU A 94 3.30 -7.43 -4.36
CA GLU A 94 3.88 -8.77 -4.53
C GLU A 94 3.36 -9.79 -3.49
N ASP A 95 2.90 -9.29 -2.34
CA ASP A 95 2.27 -10.09 -1.27
C ASP A 95 0.83 -10.53 -1.62
N GLY A 96 0.32 -10.13 -2.80
CA GLY A 96 -1.02 -10.45 -3.28
C GLY A 96 -2.13 -9.54 -2.73
N SER A 97 -1.78 -8.60 -1.85
CA SER A 97 -2.67 -7.56 -1.37
C SER A 97 -2.81 -6.42 -2.40
N ASP A 98 -3.95 -5.71 -2.36
CA ASP A 98 -4.20 -4.53 -3.18
C ASP A 98 -4.88 -3.40 -2.38
N VAL A 99 -4.70 -2.16 -2.83
CA VAL A 99 -5.38 -0.99 -2.29
C VAL A 99 -5.88 -0.08 -3.41
N GLU A 100 -7.06 0.50 -3.21
CA GLU A 100 -7.66 1.50 -4.10
C GLU A 100 -7.66 2.89 -3.45
N PHE A 101 -7.29 3.90 -4.25
CA PHE A 101 -7.40 5.31 -3.90
C PHE A 101 -8.35 6.01 -4.88
N THR A 102 -9.31 6.76 -4.34
CA THR A 102 -10.27 7.57 -5.09
C THR A 102 -10.04 9.06 -4.82
N ILE A 103 -10.52 9.90 -5.74
CA ILE A 103 -10.35 11.37 -5.73
C ILE A 103 -11.34 12.02 -4.78
#